data_AF-A0A2V9QTL3-F1
#
_entry.id   AF-A0A2V9QTL3-F1
#
_cell.length_a   1.000
_cell.length_b   1.000
_cell.length_c   1.000
_cell.angle_alpha   90.00
_cell.angle_beta   90.00
_cell.angle_gamma   90.00
#
_symmetry.space_group_name_H-M   'P 1'
#
loop_
_entity.id
_entity.type
_entity.pdbx_description
1 polymer ?
#
loop_
_entity_poly.entity_id
_entity_poly.type
_entity_poly.pdbx_seq_one_letter_code
_entity_poly.pdbx_strand_id
1 'polypeptide(L)' 'MFIDSHCHLDGPRFDSDREQVIARAQEVGVMNMLAVGTGDGPGTLDCAVKIAERHESIYATVGIHPH' A
#
# COMPACT_ATOMS: atom_id res chain seq x y z
N MET A 1 6.24 -17.30 5.41
CA MET A 1 5.16 -16.30 5.40
C MET A 1 5.71 -15.04 6.03
N PHE A 2 5.76 -13.96 5.26
CA PHE A 2 6.24 -12.65 5.67
C PHE A 2 5.10 -11.64 5.63
N ILE A 3 5.28 -10.57 6.42
CA ILE A 3 4.44 -9.38 6.39
C ILE A 3 5.35 -8.21 6.09
N ASP A 4 5.06 -7.45 5.03
CA ASP A 4 5.67 -6.13 4.84
C ASP A 4 4.95 -5.14 5.76
N SER A 5 5.61 -4.75 6.84
CA SER A 5 5.01 -3.90 7.86
C SER A 5 4.94 -2.42 7.47
N HIS A 6 5.53 -1.99 6.35
CA HIS A 6 5.51 -0.58 5.94
C HIS A 6 5.83 -0.44 4.45
N CYS A 7 4.80 -0.24 3.62
CA CYS A 7 4.98 -0.02 2.19
C CYS A 7 4.17 1.17 1.67
N HIS A 8 4.75 1.89 0.71
CA HIS A 8 4.09 3.00 0.00
C HIS A 8 3.64 2.54 -1.39
N LEU A 9 2.63 1.67 -1.44
CA LEU A 9 2.09 1.12 -2.68
C LEU A 9 1.34 2.16 -3.52
N ASP A 10 0.88 3.23 -2.89
CA ASP A 10 0.23 4.39 -3.50
C ASP A 10 1.19 5.27 -4.32
N GLY A 11 2.51 5.10 -4.15
CA GLY A 11 3.52 5.93 -4.81
C GLY A 11 3.45 5.89 -6.35
N PRO A 12 3.69 7.01 -7.05
CA PRO A 12 3.58 7.10 -8.52
C PRO A 12 4.47 6.13 -9.30
N ARG A 13 5.60 5.71 -8.71
CA ARG A 13 6.51 4.72 -9.30
C ARG A 13 5.87 3.35 -9.56
N PHE A 14 4.72 3.09 -8.95
CA PHE A 14 3.97 1.84 -9.09
C PHE A 14 2.72 1.99 -9.95
N ASP A 15 2.41 3.17 -10.51
CA ASP A 15 1.16 3.37 -11.23
C ASP A 15 1.00 2.45 -12.45
N SER A 16 2.10 2.12 -13.12
CA SER A 16 2.08 1.23 -14.30
C SER A 16 1.95 -0.26 -13.96
N ASP A 17 2.36 -0.68 -12.76
CA ASP A 17 2.57 -2.10 -12.45
C ASP A 17 2.18 -2.54 -11.03
N ARG A 18 1.45 -1.71 -10.26
CA ARG A 18 1.06 -1.97 -8.86
C ARG A 18 0.53 -3.38 -8.60
N GLU A 19 -0.41 -3.83 -9.43
CA GLU A 19 -1.01 -5.16 -9.30
C GLU A 19 0.03 -6.27 -9.50
N GLN A 20 0.98 -6.06 -10.41
CA GLN A 20 2.06 -7.01 -10.68
C GLN A 20 3.11 -6.98 -9.56
N VAL A 21 3.37 -5.82 -8.94
CA VAL A 21 4.22 -5.71 -7.74
C VAL A 21 3.63 -6.52 -6.59
N ILE A 22 2.32 -6.37 -6.33
CA ILE A 22 1.61 -7.10 -5.27
C ILE A 22 1.66 -8.61 -5.54
N ALA A 23 1.38 -9.04 -6.77
CA ALA A 23 1.45 -10.44 -7.15
C ALA A 23 2.86 -11.05 -6.96
N ARG A 24 3.91 -10.35 -7.43
CA ARG A 24 5.30 -10.79 -7.25
C ARG A 24 5.68 -10.90 -5.77
N ALA A 25 5.20 -10.00 -4.92
CA ALA A 25 5.46 -10.05 -3.49
C ALA A 25 4.80 -11.29 -2.84
N GLN A 26 3.57 -11.60 -3.22
CA GLN A 26 2.84 -12.79 -2.76
C GLN A 26 3.51 -14.09 -3.24
N GLU A 27 3.99 -14.14 -4.49
CA GLU A 27 4.71 -15.30 -5.04
C GLU A 27 5.95 -15.69 -4.22
N VAL A 28 6.64 -14.72 -3.61
CA VAL A 28 7.81 -14.95 -2.76
C VAL A 28 7.47 -15.07 -1.26
N GLY A 29 6.18 -15.11 -0.92
CA GLY A 29 5.68 -15.39 0.42
C GLY A 29 5.44 -14.18 1.32
N VAL A 30 5.44 -12.95 0.78
CA VAL A 30 4.93 -11.75 1.48
C VAL A 30 3.42 -11.76 1.36
N MET A 31 2.76 -12.41 2.31
CA MET A 31 1.33 -12.69 2.21
C MET A 31 0.46 -11.51 2.63
N ASN A 32 0.95 -10.66 3.53
CA ASN A 32 0.24 -9.48 4.00
C ASN A 32 1.15 -8.25 3.88
N MET A 33 0.55 -7.08 3.62
CA MET A 33 1.28 -5.81 3.53
C MET A 33 0.52 -4.70 4.25
N LEU A 34 1.23 -3.81 4.93
CA LEU A 34 0.67 -2.61 5.55
C LEU A 34 0.98 -1.38 4.68
N ALA A 35 -0.01 -0.92 3.93
CA ALA A 35 0.05 0.27 3.10
C ALA A 35 -0.01 1.54 3.96
N VAL A 36 0.95 2.44 3.77
CA VAL A 36 1.09 3.65 4.59
C VAL A 36 0.44 4.85 3.92
N GLY A 37 -0.75 5.21 4.42
CA GLY A 37 -1.54 6.33 3.91
C GLY A 37 -1.05 7.65 4.48
N THR A 38 -0.27 8.39 3.69
CA THR A 38 0.20 9.74 4.03
C THR A 38 -0.30 10.80 3.05
N GLY A 39 -0.57 10.40 1.79
CA GLY A 39 -1.04 11.30 0.74
C GLY A 39 -0.09 12.48 0.47
N ASP A 40 -0.55 13.40 -0.38
CA ASP A 40 0.12 14.67 -0.68
C ASP A 40 -0.66 15.87 -0.10
N GLY A 41 -1.68 15.61 0.71
CA GLY A 41 -2.53 16.63 1.33
C GLY A 41 -4.03 16.29 1.34
N PRO A 42 -4.89 17.26 1.71
CA PRO A 42 -6.33 17.07 1.76
C PRO A 42 -6.89 16.48 0.45
N GLY A 43 -7.67 15.41 0.56
CA GLY A 43 -8.26 14.71 -0.59
C GLY A 43 -7.44 13.51 -1.13
N THR A 44 -6.22 13.31 -0.64
CA THR A 44 -5.37 12.15 -1.01
C THR A 44 -5.04 11.24 0.17
N LEU A 45 -5.44 11.63 1.39
CA LEU A 45 -5.18 10.88 2.64
C LEU A 45 -5.85 9.50 2.67
N ASP A 46 -6.79 9.22 1.78
CA ASP A 46 -7.46 7.93 1.64
C ASP A 46 -6.74 6.96 0.68
N CYS A 47 -5.54 7.30 0.19
CA CYS A 47 -4.79 6.51 -0.78
C CYS A 47 -4.57 5.06 -0.35
N ALA A 48 -4.12 4.82 0.88
CA ALA A 48 -3.90 3.47 1.39
C ALA A 48 -5.22 2.70 1.62
N VAL A 49 -6.29 3.39 2.05
CA VAL A 49 -7.62 2.79 2.22
C VAL A 49 -8.15 2.28 0.88
N LYS A 50 -8.04 3.09 -0.19
CA LYS A 50 -8.44 2.70 -1.55
C LYS A 50 -7.70 1.46 -2.07
N ILE A 51 -6.46 1.25 -1.63
CA ILE A 51 -5.68 0.04 -1.99
C ILE A 51 -6.20 -1.15 -1.17
N ALA A 52 -6.34 -1.00 0.15
CA ALA A 52 -6.84 -2.06 1.02
C ALA A 52 -8.25 -2.55 0.65
N GLU A 53 -9.14 -1.66 0.21
CA GLU A 53 -10.49 -2.02 -0.27
C GLU A 53 -10.48 -2.95 -1.49
N ARG A 54 -9.40 -2.97 -2.26
CA ARG A 54 -9.25 -3.80 -3.47
C ARG A 54 -8.51 -5.11 -3.20
N HIS A 55 -7.88 -5.25 -2.04
CA HIS A 55 -6.91 -6.30 -1.74
C HIS A 55 -7.07 -6.82 -0.32
N GLU A 56 -7.63 -8.03 -0.16
CA GLU A 56 -7.84 -8.64 1.18
C GLU A 56 -6.55 -8.84 1.99
N SER A 57 -5.40 -8.92 1.31
CA SER A 57 -4.08 -9.08 1.93
C SER A 57 -3.42 -7.77 2.35
N ILE A 58 -4.04 -6.62 2.07
CA ILE A 58 -3.46 -5.30 2.35
C ILE A 58 -4.25 -4.61 3.44
N TYR A 59 -3.53 -4.18 4.47
CA TYR A 59 -4.04 -3.32 5.54
C TYR A 59 -3.63 -1.88 5.29
N ALA A 60 -4.41 -0.91 5.77
CA ALA A 60 -4.11 0.51 5.62
C ALA A 60 -3.78 1.15 6.96
N THR A 61 -2.82 2.07 6.98
CA THR A 61 -2.70 3.09 8.03
C THR A 61 -3.30 4.40 7.57
N VAL A 62 -3.72 5.23 8.53
CA VAL A 62 -4.19 6.59 8.29
C VAL A 62 -3.42 7.51 9.23
N GLY A 63 -2.74 8.50 8.67
CA GLY A 63 -1.95 9.47 9.44
C GLY A 63 -1.44 10.61 8.57
N ILE A 64 -0.75 11.56 9.21
CA ILE A 64 -0.09 12.68 8.53
C ILE A 64 1.40 12.56 8.79
N HIS A 65 2.20 12.49 7.73
CA HIS A 65 3.66 12.54 7.85
C HIS A 65 4.09 13.98 8.22
N PRO A 66 5.11 14.18 9.07
CA PRO A 66 5.54 15.52 9.51
C PRO A 66 6.21 16.40 8.44
N HIS A 67 6.31 15.95 7.19
CA HIS A 67 7.01 16.68 6.11
C HIS A 67 6.01 17.38 5.19
#